data_AF-A0A6M0GB11-F1
#
_entry.id   AF-A0A6M0GB11-F1
#
_cell.length_a   1.000
_cell.length_b   1.000
_cell.length_c   1.000
_cell.angle_alpha   90.00
_cell.angle_beta   90.00
_cell.angle_gamma   90.00
#
_symmetry.space_group_name_H-M   'P 1'
#
loop_
_entity.id
_entity.type
_entity.pdbx_description
1 polymer ?
#
loop_
_entity_poly.entity_id
_entity_poly.type
_entity_poly.pdbx_seq_one_letter_code
_entity_poly.pdbx_strand_id
1 'polypeptide(L)'
;MKKELKDKLKKVLTDSIRNFFKRKIEEGISTSNILDILFPQERRIRSLIGGLETSMGTTVWEVMARELAVNNGFEIIPDKQILMPQPFPNKLNSTLQRLINSRSNGHLVSTDECIAQLRQASQNIDRDNLSFVAPPKGMGIDLYLKKNVIEYIFDLKSSQANVGDFSRYNRQLLHWYAYRFAKDPTVQLKARIAFTFNHFPEDWYKKQKSKIATHLDPDCDIFVENEFWDFCSGYKDTSSIFTSLFEELRDENFHEEFHDIFYDS
;
A
#
# COMPACT_ATOMS: atom_id res chain seq x y z
N MET A 1 -15.69 -9.71 -15.26
CA MET A 1 -14.87 -8.56 -15.71
C MET A 1 -14.87 -8.52 -17.24
N LYS A 2 -14.86 -7.33 -17.86
CA LYS A 2 -14.78 -7.21 -19.35
C LYS A 2 -13.43 -7.72 -19.86
N LYS A 3 -13.41 -8.42 -21.00
CA LYS A 3 -12.19 -8.96 -21.62
C LYS A 3 -11.13 -7.88 -21.84
N GLU A 4 -11.52 -6.72 -22.35
CA GLU A 4 -10.65 -5.56 -22.57
C GLU A 4 -9.88 -5.12 -21.31
N LEU A 5 -10.53 -5.18 -20.14
CA LEU A 5 -9.90 -4.84 -18.87
C LEU A 5 -8.86 -5.90 -18.48
N LYS A 6 -9.16 -7.20 -18.67
CA LYS A 6 -8.16 -8.26 -18.44
C LYS A 6 -6.93 -8.08 -19.33
N ASP A 7 -7.15 -7.80 -20.61
CA ASP A 7 -6.07 -7.60 -21.59
C ASP A 7 -5.21 -6.38 -21.22
N LYS A 8 -5.84 -5.29 -20.73
CA LYS A 8 -5.14 -4.11 -20.23
C LYS A 8 -4.29 -4.42 -18.99
N LEU A 9 -4.80 -5.20 -18.04
CA LEU A 9 -4.04 -5.63 -16.86
C LEU A 9 -2.85 -6.52 -17.26
N LYS A 10 -3.04 -7.46 -18.19
CA LYS A 10 -1.96 -8.29 -18.74
C LYS A 10 -0.85 -7.44 -19.35
N LYS A 11 -1.23 -6.40 -20.10
CA LYS A 11 -0.29 -5.46 -20.70
C LYS A 11 0.49 -4.70 -19.64
N VAL A 12 -0.17 -4.17 -18.60
CA VAL A 12 0.52 -3.51 -17.46
C VAL A 12 1.56 -4.41 -16.82
N LEU A 13 1.22 -5.68 -16.58
CA LEU A 13 2.13 -6.66 -16.00
C LEU A 13 3.35 -6.93 -16.88
N THR A 14 3.12 -7.25 -18.16
CA THR A 14 4.20 -7.60 -19.10
C THR A 14 5.10 -6.41 -19.41
N ASP A 15 4.53 -5.22 -19.64
CA ASP A 15 5.30 -4.00 -19.89
C ASP A 15 6.13 -3.62 -18.66
N SER A 16 5.60 -3.76 -17.44
CA SER A 16 6.36 -3.49 -16.21
C SER A 16 7.59 -4.41 -16.10
N ILE A 17 7.41 -5.72 -16.26
CA ILE A 17 8.50 -6.70 -16.14
C ILE A 17 9.57 -6.45 -17.22
N ARG A 18 9.17 -6.29 -18.48
CA ARG A 18 10.11 -5.99 -19.59
C ARG A 18 10.89 -4.70 -19.35
N ASN A 19 10.21 -3.62 -18.94
CA ASN A 19 10.86 -2.35 -18.67
C ASN A 19 11.83 -2.42 -17.49
N PHE A 20 11.49 -3.18 -16.44
CA PHE A 20 12.38 -3.39 -15.30
C PHE A 20 13.70 -4.04 -15.75
N PHE A 21 13.62 -5.14 -16.50
CA PHE A 21 14.81 -5.87 -16.93
C PHE A 21 15.62 -5.12 -17.98
N LYS A 22 14.95 -4.42 -18.92
CA LYS A 22 15.61 -3.52 -19.86
C LYS A 22 16.48 -2.48 -19.14
N ARG A 23 15.91 -1.79 -18.14
CA ARG A 23 16.65 -0.81 -17.33
C ARG A 23 17.80 -1.45 -16.57
N LYS A 24 17.64 -2.68 -16.05
CA LYS A 24 18.72 -3.38 -15.34
C LYS A 24 19.90 -3.74 -16.24
N ILE A 25 19.65 -4.07 -17.50
CA ILE A 25 20.70 -4.27 -18.51
C ILE A 25 21.44 -2.94 -18.75
N GLU A 26 20.70 -1.83 -18.93
CA GLU A 26 21.27 -0.50 -19.19
C GLU A 26 22.11 0.04 -18.01
N GLU A 27 21.66 -0.18 -16.77
CA GLU A 27 22.35 0.24 -15.54
C GLU A 27 23.57 -0.63 -15.19
N GLY A 28 23.64 -1.85 -15.74
CA GLY A 28 24.58 -2.88 -15.33
C GLY A 28 24.14 -3.61 -14.04
N ILE A 29 24.37 -4.92 -14.01
CA ILE A 29 23.99 -5.77 -12.88
C ILE A 29 25.23 -6.00 -12.02
N SER A 30 25.39 -5.18 -10.99
CA SER A 30 26.43 -5.33 -9.99
C SER A 30 25.83 -5.68 -8.63
N THR A 31 26.32 -6.75 -8.02
CA THR A 31 26.12 -7.04 -6.60
C THR A 31 27.44 -6.79 -5.87
N SER A 32 27.37 -6.16 -4.70
CA SER A 32 28.52 -5.97 -3.82
C SER A 32 28.14 -6.52 -2.44
N ASN A 33 28.31 -7.82 -2.25
CA ASN A 33 28.10 -8.50 -0.99
C ASN A 33 29.15 -9.60 -0.78
N ILE A 34 29.54 -9.85 0.47
CA ILE A 34 30.51 -10.90 0.80
C ILE A 34 30.06 -12.28 0.33
N LEU A 35 28.74 -12.53 0.29
CA LEU A 35 28.17 -13.78 -0.20
C LEU A 35 28.34 -13.97 -1.71
N ASP A 36 28.68 -12.93 -2.47
CA ASP A 36 28.91 -13.05 -3.91
C ASP A 36 30.18 -13.89 -4.19
N ILE A 37 31.08 -14.06 -3.20
CA ILE A 37 32.23 -14.99 -3.26
C ILE A 37 31.77 -16.45 -3.25
N LEU A 38 30.72 -16.77 -2.48
CA LEU A 38 30.26 -18.14 -2.25
C LEU A 38 29.10 -18.53 -3.19
N PHE A 39 28.20 -17.58 -3.49
CA PHE A 39 26.94 -17.81 -4.18
C PHE A 39 26.67 -16.74 -5.26
N PRO A 40 27.60 -16.52 -6.22
CA PRO A 40 27.49 -15.40 -7.16
C PRO A 40 26.18 -15.43 -7.98
N GLN A 41 25.77 -16.61 -8.43
CA GLN A 41 24.60 -16.80 -9.27
C GLN A 41 23.30 -16.59 -8.49
N GLU A 42 23.15 -17.23 -7.32
CA GLU A 42 21.97 -17.09 -6.47
C GLU A 42 21.82 -15.65 -5.98
N ARG A 43 22.93 -14.97 -5.69
CA ARG A 43 22.95 -13.56 -5.30
C ARG A 43 22.48 -12.65 -6.43
N ARG A 44 22.92 -12.90 -7.67
CA ARG A 44 22.42 -12.20 -8.86
C ARG A 44 20.92 -12.38 -9.03
N ILE A 45 20.44 -13.64 -9.04
CA ILE A 45 19.01 -13.96 -9.17
C ILE A 45 18.20 -13.28 -8.07
N ARG A 46 18.62 -13.41 -6.81
CA ARG A 46 17.95 -12.78 -5.67
C ARG A 46 17.90 -11.26 -5.79
N SER A 47 18.97 -10.63 -6.28
CA SER A 47 19.02 -9.18 -6.50
C SER A 47 18.03 -8.73 -7.56
N LEU A 48 18.00 -9.44 -8.69
CA LEU A 48 17.09 -9.18 -9.80
C LEU A 48 15.62 -9.38 -9.41
N ILE A 49 15.28 -10.53 -8.84
CA ILE A 49 13.91 -10.84 -8.41
C ILE A 49 13.46 -9.93 -7.27
N GLY A 50 14.28 -9.69 -6.25
CA GLY A 50 13.92 -8.78 -5.16
C GLY A 50 13.76 -7.33 -5.62
N GLY A 51 14.55 -6.90 -6.61
CA GLY A 51 14.37 -5.61 -7.27
C GLY A 51 13.06 -5.55 -8.06
N LEU A 52 12.72 -6.63 -8.77
CA LEU A 52 11.47 -6.74 -9.53
C LEU A 52 10.27 -6.66 -8.57
N GLU A 53 10.24 -7.47 -7.51
CA GLU A 53 9.20 -7.49 -6.47
C GLU A 53 8.97 -6.09 -5.88
N THR A 54 10.06 -5.36 -5.59
CA THR A 54 9.99 -3.98 -5.09
C THR A 54 9.39 -3.03 -6.13
N SER A 55 9.83 -3.15 -7.39
CA SER A 55 9.34 -2.29 -8.47
C SER A 55 7.86 -2.53 -8.80
N MET A 56 7.37 -3.77 -8.63
CA MET A 56 5.99 -4.14 -8.90
C MET A 56 4.99 -3.43 -8.00
N GLY A 57 5.40 -2.99 -6.80
CA GLY A 57 4.59 -2.11 -5.94
C GLY A 57 4.00 -0.93 -6.71
N THR A 58 4.88 -0.14 -7.29
CA THR A 58 4.52 1.11 -7.98
C THR A 58 4.09 0.89 -9.44
N THR A 59 4.70 -0.07 -10.13
CA THR A 59 4.54 -0.24 -11.58
C THR A 59 3.44 -1.24 -11.97
N VAL A 60 3.07 -2.15 -11.07
CA VAL A 60 2.03 -3.16 -11.29
C VAL A 60 0.87 -2.91 -10.34
N TRP A 61 1.06 -3.12 -9.04
CA TRP A 61 -0.04 -3.16 -8.08
C TRP A 61 -0.80 -1.84 -7.98
N GLU A 62 -0.09 -0.73 -7.84
CA GLU A 62 -0.70 0.60 -7.84
C GLU A 62 -1.41 0.94 -9.17
N VAL A 63 -0.82 0.57 -10.32
CA VAL A 63 -1.38 0.86 -11.64
C VAL A 63 -2.66 0.04 -11.87
N MET A 64 -2.62 -1.24 -11.53
CA MET A 64 -3.78 -2.13 -11.63
C MET A 64 -4.90 -1.71 -10.68
N ALA A 65 -4.58 -1.32 -9.44
CA ALA A 65 -5.57 -0.84 -8.48
C ALA A 65 -6.27 0.43 -9.00
N ARG A 66 -5.52 1.38 -9.57
CA ARG A 66 -6.09 2.57 -10.22
C ARG A 66 -7.01 2.20 -11.38
N GLU A 67 -6.56 1.31 -12.25
CA GLU A 67 -7.34 0.90 -13.42
C GLU A 67 -8.67 0.24 -13.01
N LEU A 68 -8.63 -0.68 -12.06
CA LEU A 68 -9.82 -1.32 -11.51
C LEU A 68 -10.76 -0.31 -10.85
N ALA A 69 -10.21 0.59 -10.02
CA ALA A 69 -10.99 1.62 -9.33
C ALA A 69 -11.71 2.57 -10.31
N VAL A 70 -11.02 3.04 -11.35
CA VAL A 70 -11.65 3.90 -12.38
C VAL A 70 -12.79 3.17 -13.09
N ASN A 71 -12.59 1.90 -13.46
CA ASN A 71 -13.65 1.09 -14.09
C ASN A 71 -14.84 0.84 -13.16
N ASN A 72 -14.62 0.88 -11.84
CA ASN A 72 -15.65 0.81 -10.81
C ASN A 72 -16.18 2.21 -10.39
N GLY A 73 -15.90 3.27 -11.15
CA GLY A 73 -16.45 4.60 -10.90
C GLY A 73 -15.85 5.35 -9.72
N PHE A 74 -14.61 5.04 -9.32
CA PHE A 74 -13.83 5.90 -8.43
C PHE A 74 -13.13 7.00 -9.24
N GLU A 75 -13.06 8.19 -8.65
CA GLU A 75 -12.16 9.27 -9.06
C GLU A 75 -10.77 9.03 -8.44
N ILE A 76 -9.71 9.22 -9.23
CA ILE A 76 -8.33 9.19 -8.73
C ILE A 76 -7.95 10.58 -8.27
N ILE A 77 -7.59 10.72 -6.99
CA ILE A 77 -7.01 11.95 -6.46
C ILE A 77 -5.49 11.86 -6.70
N PRO A 78 -4.87 12.84 -7.39
CA PRO A 78 -3.46 12.75 -7.77
C PRO A 78 -2.49 12.95 -6.60
N ASP A 79 -2.97 13.49 -5.47
CA ASP A 79 -2.15 13.73 -4.28
C ASP A 79 -1.56 12.42 -3.73
N LYS A 80 -0.23 12.42 -3.58
CA LYS A 80 0.53 11.30 -3.02
C LYS A 80 0.84 11.47 -1.52
N GLN A 81 0.28 12.48 -0.88
CA GLN A 81 0.49 12.78 0.52
C GLN A 81 -0.65 13.63 1.07
N ILE A 82 -0.99 13.45 2.35
CA ILE A 82 -1.82 14.40 3.09
C ILE A 82 -0.89 15.44 3.71
N LEU A 83 -1.10 16.72 3.39
CA LEU A 83 -0.28 17.80 3.92
C LEU A 83 -0.49 17.97 5.43
N MET A 84 0.62 18.18 6.15
CA MET A 84 0.64 18.37 7.60
C MET A 84 0.41 19.85 7.96
N PRO A 85 -0.43 20.16 8.96
CA PRO A 85 -0.60 21.53 9.45
C PRO A 85 0.66 22.02 10.18
N GLN A 86 1.05 23.27 9.93
CA GLN A 86 2.16 23.95 10.59
C GLN A 86 1.76 25.38 10.99
N PRO A 87 1.84 25.73 12.30
CA PRO A 87 2.20 24.86 13.43
C PRO A 87 1.15 23.76 13.67
N PHE A 88 1.56 22.61 14.23
CA PHE A 88 0.61 21.54 14.53
C PHE A 88 -0.27 21.94 15.72
N PRO A 89 -1.61 22.02 15.59
CA PRO A 89 -2.50 22.38 16.70
C PRO A 89 -2.34 21.49 17.93
N ASN A 90 -2.08 22.10 19.09
CA ASN A 90 -1.72 21.41 20.34
C ASN A 90 -2.73 20.34 20.77
N LYS A 91 -4.04 20.66 20.74
CA LYS A 91 -5.12 19.72 21.13
C LYS A 91 -5.20 18.50 20.21
N LEU A 92 -5.00 18.71 18.91
CA LEU A 92 -5.01 17.63 17.94
C LEU A 92 -3.76 16.76 18.09
N ASN A 93 -2.58 17.36 18.25
CA ASN A 93 -1.35 16.62 18.46
C ASN A 93 -1.39 15.79 19.75
N SER A 94 -1.85 16.35 20.87
CA SER A 94 -1.95 15.59 22.13
C SER A 94 -2.92 14.41 22.04
N THR A 95 -4.05 14.61 21.35
CA THR A 95 -5.02 13.54 21.07
C THR A 95 -4.42 12.46 20.17
N LEU A 96 -3.73 12.86 19.10
CA LEU A 96 -3.03 11.96 18.18
C LEU A 96 -1.98 11.11 18.90
N GLN A 97 -1.08 11.73 19.67
CA GLN A 97 -0.03 10.99 20.39
C GLN A 97 -0.64 10.03 21.42
N ARG A 98 -1.71 10.45 22.13
CA ARG A 98 -2.41 9.57 23.06
C ARG A 98 -2.99 8.34 22.34
N LEU A 99 -3.70 8.52 21.23
CA LEU A 99 -4.28 7.40 20.48
C LEU A 99 -3.21 6.44 19.92
N ILE A 100 -2.12 6.97 19.36
CA ILE A 100 -0.98 6.17 18.89
C ILE A 100 -0.42 5.33 20.03
N ASN A 101 -0.20 5.94 21.20
CA ASN A 101 0.37 5.26 22.36
C ASN A 101 -0.60 4.25 22.97
N SER A 102 -1.90 4.57 23.05
CA SER A 102 -2.94 3.66 23.54
C SER A 102 -2.95 2.37 22.73
N ARG A 103 -3.06 2.50 21.39
CA ARG A 103 -3.02 1.33 20.50
C ARG A 103 -1.73 0.55 20.69
N SER A 104 -0.56 1.21 20.59
CA SER A 104 0.76 0.56 20.67
C SER A 104 1.04 -0.16 22.01
N ASN A 105 0.36 0.23 23.09
CA ASN A 105 0.45 -0.40 24.40
C ASN A 105 -0.61 -1.49 24.63
N GLY A 106 -1.19 -2.04 23.56
CA GLY A 106 -2.15 -3.14 23.62
C GLY A 106 -3.57 -2.74 24.05
N HIS A 107 -3.87 -1.44 24.19
CA HIS A 107 -5.23 -0.97 24.43
C HIS A 107 -5.87 -0.67 23.08
N LEU A 108 -6.55 -1.67 22.52
CA LEU A 108 -7.16 -1.52 21.20
C LEU A 108 -8.35 -0.55 21.27
N VAL A 109 -8.12 0.66 20.77
CA VAL A 109 -9.15 1.66 20.48
C VAL A 109 -9.60 1.44 19.05
N SER A 110 -10.91 1.28 18.81
CA SER A 110 -11.44 1.07 17.45
C SER A 110 -11.12 2.22 16.51
N THR A 111 -11.12 1.97 15.21
CA THR A 111 -10.81 3.01 14.22
C THR A 111 -11.87 4.10 14.20
N ASP A 112 -13.14 3.73 14.35
CA ASP A 112 -14.23 4.70 14.44
C ASP A 112 -14.08 5.61 15.67
N GLU A 113 -13.67 5.07 16.81
CA GLU A 113 -13.41 5.87 18.01
C GLU A 113 -12.22 6.81 17.82
N CYS A 114 -11.13 6.33 17.20
CA CYS A 114 -9.99 7.18 16.86
C CYS A 114 -10.39 8.33 15.94
N ILE A 115 -11.16 8.05 14.90
CA ILE A 115 -11.69 9.04 13.96
C ILE A 115 -12.55 10.07 14.69
N ALA A 116 -13.47 9.63 15.55
CA ALA A 116 -14.35 10.52 16.30
C ALA A 116 -13.55 11.46 17.21
N GLN A 117 -12.57 10.94 17.95
CA GLN A 117 -11.72 11.74 18.84
C GLN A 117 -10.85 12.73 18.07
N LEU A 118 -10.21 12.31 16.98
CA LEU A 118 -9.39 13.20 16.14
C LEU A 118 -10.23 14.29 15.47
N ARG A 119 -11.42 13.93 14.98
CA ARG A 119 -12.36 14.89 14.39
C ARG A 119 -12.83 15.91 15.42
N GLN A 120 -13.20 15.47 16.62
CA GLN A 120 -13.59 16.36 17.71
C GLN A 120 -12.45 17.30 18.13
N ALA A 121 -11.22 16.79 18.19
CA ALA A 121 -10.04 17.60 18.48
C ALA A 121 -9.73 18.64 17.38
N SER A 122 -10.27 18.44 16.17
CA SER A 122 -10.03 19.29 15.00
C SER A 122 -11.09 20.37 14.76
N GLN A 123 -12.24 20.34 15.45
CA GLN A 123 -13.36 21.26 15.17
C GLN A 123 -12.97 22.74 15.31
N ASN A 124 -12.37 23.10 16.45
CA ASN A 124 -12.08 24.49 16.82
C ASN A 124 -10.64 24.91 16.50
N ILE A 125 -10.05 24.31 15.46
CA ILE A 125 -8.74 24.75 14.96
C ILE A 125 -8.94 26.07 14.22
N ASP A 126 -8.16 27.08 14.60
CA ASP A 126 -7.99 28.31 13.84
C ASP A 126 -7.15 27.99 12.58
N ARG A 127 -7.83 27.85 11.44
CA ARG A 127 -7.23 27.41 10.18
C ARG A 127 -6.55 28.55 9.43
N ASP A 128 -6.95 29.79 9.68
CA ASP A 128 -6.40 30.97 8.98
C ASP A 128 -4.93 31.20 9.36
N ASN A 129 -4.52 30.70 10.52
CA ASN A 129 -3.15 30.75 11.01
C ASN A 129 -2.33 29.47 10.73
N LEU A 130 -2.82 28.58 9.87
CA LEU A 130 -2.12 27.35 9.49
C LEU A 130 -1.56 27.42 8.07
N SER A 131 -0.33 26.96 7.93
CA SER A 131 0.24 26.53 6.65
C SER A 131 0.14 25.00 6.54
N PHE A 132 0.18 24.47 5.32
CA PHE A 132 0.13 23.04 5.05
C PHE A 132 1.37 22.61 4.28
N VAL A 133 2.22 21.79 4.91
CA VAL A 133 3.54 21.40 4.39
C VAL A 133 3.59 19.90 4.09
N ALA A 134 4.61 19.47 3.35
CA ALA A 134 4.84 18.05 3.13
C ALA A 134 5.08 17.33 4.48
N PRO A 135 4.46 16.15 4.70
CA PRO A 135 4.69 15.38 5.91
C PRO A 135 6.10 14.77 5.94
N PRO A 136 6.54 14.23 7.09
CA PRO A 136 7.79 13.47 7.17
C PRO A 136 7.82 12.31 6.16
N LYS A 137 9.04 11.92 5.74
CA LYS A 137 9.24 10.77 4.85
C LYS A 137 8.58 9.51 5.44
N GLY A 138 7.98 8.70 4.58
CA GLY A 138 7.29 7.46 4.97
C GLY A 138 5.82 7.63 5.34
N MET A 139 5.19 8.79 5.03
CA MET A 139 3.74 9.01 5.11
C MET A 139 3.08 9.20 3.73
N GLY A 140 3.72 8.67 2.68
CA GLY A 140 3.19 8.72 1.32
C GLY A 140 1.98 7.82 1.15
N ILE A 141 1.08 8.21 0.25
CA ILE A 141 -0.12 7.49 -0.14
C ILE A 141 0.13 6.83 -1.51
N ASP A 142 -0.07 5.52 -1.59
CA ASP A 142 0.08 4.78 -2.84
C ASP A 142 -1.16 4.96 -3.73
N LEU A 143 -2.34 4.93 -3.11
CA LEU A 143 -3.63 5.09 -3.80
C LEU A 143 -4.57 6.01 -3.04
N TYR A 144 -5.02 7.08 -3.69
CA TYR A 144 -6.03 8.01 -3.18
C TYR A 144 -7.23 8.02 -4.13
N LEU A 145 -8.35 7.53 -3.63
CA LEU A 145 -9.61 7.42 -4.37
C LEU A 145 -10.68 8.29 -3.74
N LYS A 146 -11.64 8.69 -4.56
CA LYS A 146 -12.88 9.29 -4.10
C LYS A 146 -14.06 8.65 -4.81
N LYS A 147 -15.12 8.35 -4.07
CA LYS A 147 -16.41 7.91 -4.62
C LYS A 147 -17.52 8.53 -3.82
N ASN A 148 -18.42 9.22 -4.51
CA ASN A 148 -19.41 10.09 -3.89
C ASN A 148 -18.74 11.15 -2.99
N VAL A 149 -19.07 11.16 -1.70
CA VAL A 149 -18.54 12.09 -0.69
C VAL A 149 -17.42 11.47 0.17
N ILE A 150 -17.02 10.22 -0.12
CA ILE A 150 -16.06 9.49 0.69
C ILE A 150 -14.71 9.44 0.00
N GLU A 151 -13.68 9.82 0.75
CA GLU A 151 -12.27 9.73 0.42
C GLU A 151 -11.70 8.43 0.97
N TYR A 152 -10.92 7.72 0.15
CA TYR A 152 -10.23 6.48 0.53
C TYR A 152 -8.74 6.61 0.24
N ILE A 153 -7.90 6.32 1.23
CA ILE A 153 -6.45 6.34 1.07
C ILE A 153 -5.87 4.99 1.47
N PHE A 154 -4.90 4.52 0.68
CA PHE A 154 -4.26 3.23 0.89
C PHE A 154 -2.74 3.35 0.82
N ASP A 155 -2.08 2.60 1.69
CA ASP A 155 -0.68 2.17 1.55
C ASP A 155 -0.68 0.68 1.16
N LEU A 156 -0.07 0.34 0.03
CA LEU A 156 -0.08 -1.01 -0.53
C LEU A 156 1.14 -1.79 -0.06
N LYS A 157 0.93 -3.03 0.40
CA LYS A 157 1.98 -3.94 0.87
C LYS A 157 1.97 -5.23 0.08
N SER A 158 3.10 -5.52 -0.57
CA SER A 158 3.35 -6.76 -1.30
C SER A 158 4.25 -7.74 -0.55
N SER A 159 4.68 -7.41 0.68
CA SER A 159 5.53 -8.26 1.52
C SER A 159 4.85 -8.58 2.84
N GLN A 160 5.27 -9.68 3.46
CA GLN A 160 4.88 -10.01 4.83
C GLN A 160 5.30 -8.89 5.79
N ALA A 161 4.37 -8.46 6.65
CA ALA A 161 4.64 -7.50 7.71
C ALA A 161 5.09 -8.21 8.99
N ASN A 162 5.98 -7.55 9.75
CA ASN A 162 6.35 -7.93 11.11
C ASN A 162 5.71 -6.99 12.15
N VAL A 163 5.95 -7.25 13.44
CA VAL A 163 5.36 -6.44 14.54
C VAL A 163 5.75 -4.96 14.46
N GLY A 164 7.02 -4.67 14.12
CA GLY A 164 7.49 -3.29 13.98
C GLY A 164 6.77 -2.54 12.86
N ASP A 165 6.36 -3.24 11.81
CA ASP A 165 5.60 -2.66 10.70
C ASP A 165 4.20 -2.24 11.14
N PHE A 166 3.49 -3.06 11.92
CA PHE A 166 2.14 -2.72 12.39
C PHE A 166 2.11 -1.47 13.29
N SER A 167 3.15 -1.27 14.12
CA SER A 167 3.30 -0.02 14.89
C SER A 167 3.48 1.20 13.98
N ARG A 168 4.26 1.07 12.91
CA ARG A 168 4.44 2.14 11.91
C ARG A 168 3.16 2.43 11.14
N TYR A 169 2.41 1.40 10.77
CA TYR A 169 1.12 1.54 10.08
C TYR A 169 0.09 2.26 10.95
N ASN A 170 -0.02 1.90 12.23
CA ASN A 170 -0.91 2.60 13.17
C ASN A 170 -0.58 4.10 13.23
N ARG A 171 0.71 4.42 13.36
CA ARG A 171 1.18 5.81 13.34
C ARG A 171 0.78 6.50 12.04
N GLN A 172 1.02 5.91 10.89
CA GLN A 172 0.71 6.48 9.58
C GLN A 172 -0.79 6.75 9.40
N LEU A 173 -1.64 5.76 9.68
CA LEU A 173 -3.10 5.89 9.56
C LEU A 173 -3.64 7.05 10.42
N LEU A 174 -3.24 7.11 11.70
CA LEU A 174 -3.70 8.16 12.60
C LEU A 174 -3.17 9.55 12.22
N HIS A 175 -1.96 9.65 11.68
CA HIS A 175 -1.45 10.91 11.14
C HIS A 175 -2.25 11.38 9.93
N TRP A 176 -2.58 10.49 8.98
CA TRP A 176 -3.39 10.87 7.84
C TRP A 176 -4.77 11.41 8.25
N TYR A 177 -5.44 10.76 9.20
CA TYR A 177 -6.69 11.27 9.76
C TYR A 177 -6.50 12.65 10.40
N ALA A 178 -5.50 12.80 11.28
CA ALA A 178 -5.25 14.07 11.96
C ALA A 178 -4.95 15.20 10.95
N TYR A 179 -4.07 14.96 9.98
CA TYR A 179 -3.71 15.96 8.96
C TYR A 179 -4.92 16.35 8.11
N ARG A 180 -5.71 15.37 7.67
CA ARG A 180 -6.88 15.62 6.84
C ARG A 180 -7.97 16.38 7.61
N PHE A 181 -8.20 16.06 8.89
CA PHE A 181 -9.18 16.76 9.74
C PHE A 181 -8.74 18.14 10.20
N ALA A 182 -7.42 18.37 10.35
CA ALA A 182 -6.90 19.70 10.56
C ALA A 182 -7.28 20.64 9.41
N LYS A 183 -7.17 20.16 8.17
CA LYS A 183 -7.60 20.90 6.97
C LYS A 183 -9.11 21.05 6.92
N ASP A 184 -9.86 19.96 7.04
CA ASP A 184 -11.32 20.00 7.05
C ASP A 184 -11.89 18.80 7.83
N PRO A 185 -12.61 19.03 8.94
CA PRO A 185 -13.09 17.99 9.85
C PRO A 185 -14.44 17.40 9.39
N THR A 186 -15.03 17.91 8.32
CA THR A 186 -16.32 17.44 7.80
C THR A 186 -16.18 16.27 6.83
N VAL A 187 -15.01 16.14 6.19
CA VAL A 187 -14.68 15.05 5.27
C VAL A 187 -14.95 13.66 5.83
N GLN A 188 -15.41 12.75 4.96
CA GLN A 188 -15.48 11.33 5.25
C GLN A 188 -14.24 10.65 4.67
N LEU A 189 -13.21 10.47 5.50
CA LEU A 189 -12.00 9.76 5.11
C LEU A 189 -12.06 8.32 5.63
N LYS A 190 -11.58 7.37 4.82
CA LYS A 190 -11.27 6.00 5.24
C LYS A 190 -9.87 5.61 4.79
N ALA A 191 -8.95 5.52 5.74
CA ALA A 191 -7.55 5.15 5.53
C ALA A 191 -7.31 3.68 5.85
N ARG A 192 -6.53 2.98 5.01
CA ARG A 192 -6.22 1.55 5.20
C ARG A 192 -4.81 1.19 4.75
N ILE A 193 -4.28 0.10 5.32
CA ILE A 193 -3.18 -0.67 4.75
C ILE A 193 -3.79 -1.80 3.91
N ALA A 194 -3.36 -1.92 2.66
CA ALA A 194 -3.84 -2.96 1.75
C ALA A 194 -2.72 -3.96 1.45
N PHE A 195 -2.87 -5.20 1.91
CA PHE A 195 -2.00 -6.30 1.48
C PHE A 195 -2.49 -6.84 0.16
N THR A 196 -1.65 -6.81 -0.86
CA THR A 196 -2.04 -7.18 -2.23
C THR A 196 -2.27 -8.68 -2.39
N PHE A 197 -1.78 -9.51 -1.47
CA PHE A 197 -1.99 -10.96 -1.46
C PHE A 197 -1.80 -11.55 -0.07
N ASN A 198 -2.43 -12.71 0.18
CA ASN A 198 -2.18 -13.52 1.38
C ASN A 198 -0.99 -14.46 1.14
N HIS A 199 0.08 -14.28 1.91
CA HIS A 199 1.29 -15.13 1.82
C HIS A 199 1.19 -16.41 2.66
N PHE A 200 0.07 -16.67 3.32
CA PHE A 200 -0.11 -17.81 4.20
C PHE A 200 -1.07 -18.83 3.57
N PRO A 201 -0.84 -20.13 3.81
CA PRO A 201 -1.79 -21.17 3.41
C PRO A 201 -3.08 -21.13 4.25
N GLU A 202 -3.05 -20.43 5.39
CA GLU A 202 -4.17 -20.21 6.28
C GLU A 202 -4.68 -18.77 6.20
N ASP A 203 -5.81 -18.51 6.86
CA ASP A 203 -6.39 -17.17 6.95
C ASP A 203 -5.38 -16.16 7.53
N TRP A 204 -5.22 -15.02 6.84
CA TRP A 204 -4.20 -14.02 7.17
C TRP A 204 -4.42 -13.41 8.55
N TYR A 205 -5.68 -13.08 8.89
CA TYR A 205 -6.02 -12.48 10.18
C TYR A 205 -5.76 -13.45 11.33
N LYS A 206 -6.12 -14.73 11.19
CA LYS A 206 -5.77 -15.76 12.19
C LYS A 206 -4.27 -15.88 12.38
N LYS A 207 -3.50 -15.89 11.29
CA LYS A 207 -2.03 -16.01 11.34
C LYS A 207 -1.36 -14.81 11.99
N GLN A 208 -1.89 -13.62 11.76
CA GLN A 208 -1.31 -12.35 12.22
C GLN A 208 -1.96 -11.80 13.48
N LYS A 209 -2.97 -12.49 14.03
CA LYS A 209 -3.82 -12.02 15.14
C LYS A 209 -3.04 -11.41 16.30
N SER A 210 -2.02 -12.10 16.78
CA SER A 210 -1.22 -11.65 17.93
C SER A 210 -0.41 -10.38 17.67
N LYS A 211 -0.07 -10.10 16.41
CA LYS A 211 0.73 -8.94 16.01
C LYS A 211 -0.15 -7.71 15.71
N ILE A 212 -1.35 -7.95 15.19
CA ILE A 212 -2.34 -6.91 14.84
C ILE A 212 -3.08 -6.41 16.06
N ALA A 213 -3.50 -7.31 16.96
CA ALA A 213 -4.38 -7.00 18.09
C ALA A 213 -3.85 -5.91 19.03
N THR A 214 -2.56 -5.60 18.96
CA THR A 214 -1.88 -4.59 19.76
C THR A 214 -1.56 -3.31 19.00
N HIS A 215 -2.05 -3.11 17.76
CA HIS A 215 -1.68 -1.93 16.97
C HIS A 215 -2.79 -1.41 16.06
N LEU A 216 -3.56 -2.30 15.46
CA LEU A 216 -4.52 -1.97 14.40
C LEU A 216 -5.87 -2.64 14.65
N ASP A 217 -6.92 -1.97 14.18
CA ASP A 217 -8.26 -2.53 14.14
C ASP A 217 -8.39 -3.41 12.87
N PRO A 218 -8.44 -4.76 13.00
CA PRO A 218 -8.45 -5.65 11.84
C PRO A 218 -9.67 -5.46 10.94
N ASP A 219 -10.80 -4.98 11.48
CA ASP A 219 -12.03 -4.84 10.71
C ASP A 219 -12.05 -3.56 9.85
N CYS A 220 -11.20 -2.58 10.20
CA CYS A 220 -11.23 -1.25 9.60
C CYS A 220 -9.92 -0.83 8.94
N ASP A 221 -8.78 -1.12 9.55
CA ASP A 221 -7.48 -0.57 9.20
C ASP A 221 -6.76 -1.35 8.10
N ILE A 222 -7.14 -2.61 7.87
CA ILE A 222 -6.44 -3.53 6.98
C ILE A 222 -7.43 -4.09 5.97
N PHE A 223 -7.01 -4.19 4.72
CA PHE A 223 -7.60 -5.09 3.72
C PHE A 223 -6.54 -6.07 3.24
N VAL A 224 -6.96 -7.31 3.02
CA VAL A 224 -6.11 -8.38 2.49
C VAL A 224 -6.71 -8.94 1.22
N GLU A 225 -5.90 -8.99 0.17
CA GLU A 225 -6.21 -9.67 -1.09
C GLU A 225 -7.58 -9.25 -1.66
N ASN A 226 -8.57 -10.15 -1.67
CA ASN A 226 -9.88 -9.90 -2.25
C ASN A 226 -10.63 -8.78 -1.54
N GLU A 227 -10.40 -8.51 -0.25
CA GLU A 227 -11.01 -7.35 0.42
C GLU A 227 -10.61 -6.03 -0.26
N PHE A 228 -9.34 -5.93 -0.69
CA PHE A 228 -8.83 -4.76 -1.39
C PHE A 228 -9.19 -4.79 -2.88
N TRP A 229 -8.98 -5.92 -3.54
CA TRP A 229 -9.17 -6.01 -4.98
C TRP A 229 -10.64 -5.96 -5.39
N ASP A 230 -11.54 -6.58 -4.63
CA ASP A 230 -12.99 -6.52 -4.87
C ASP A 230 -13.52 -5.11 -4.56
N PHE A 231 -12.95 -4.43 -3.57
CA PHE A 231 -13.24 -3.02 -3.32
C PHE A 231 -12.89 -2.15 -4.53
N CYS A 232 -11.68 -2.32 -5.08
CA CYS A 232 -11.24 -1.55 -6.24
C CYS A 232 -12.09 -1.90 -7.48
N SER A 233 -12.32 -3.17 -7.76
CA SER A 233 -12.92 -3.63 -9.02
C SER A 233 -14.45 -3.60 -9.04
N GLY A 234 -15.09 -3.76 -7.88
CA GLY A 234 -16.55 -3.95 -7.76
C GLY A 234 -17.01 -5.36 -8.14
N TYR A 235 -16.08 -6.29 -8.40
CA TYR A 235 -16.33 -7.70 -8.65
C TYR A 235 -15.93 -8.52 -7.44
N LYS A 236 -16.49 -9.74 -7.32
CA LYS A 236 -16.02 -10.71 -6.33
C LYS A 236 -14.86 -11.53 -6.89
N ASP A 237 -13.96 -11.93 -5.99
CA ASP A 237 -12.84 -12.81 -6.30
C ASP A 237 -11.91 -12.26 -7.38
N THR A 238 -11.59 -10.97 -7.27
CA THR A 238 -10.78 -10.24 -8.23
C THR A 238 -9.33 -10.72 -8.23
N SER A 239 -8.81 -11.22 -7.11
CA SER A 239 -7.42 -11.68 -7.02
C SER A 239 -7.13 -12.86 -7.94
N SER A 240 -8.12 -13.73 -8.17
CA SER A 240 -8.03 -14.87 -9.10
C SER A 240 -7.64 -14.46 -10.52
N ILE A 241 -7.99 -13.23 -10.93
CA ILE A 241 -7.60 -12.68 -12.23
C ILE A 241 -6.08 -12.55 -12.30
N PHE A 242 -5.43 -12.04 -11.26
CA PHE A 242 -3.98 -11.89 -11.25
C PHE A 242 -3.31 -13.26 -11.32
N THR A 243 -3.76 -14.23 -10.53
CA THR A 243 -3.27 -15.62 -10.61
C THR A 243 -3.37 -16.15 -12.04
N SER A 244 -4.54 -15.98 -12.69
CA SER A 244 -4.73 -16.42 -14.07
C SER A 244 -3.80 -15.72 -15.06
N LEU A 245 -3.47 -14.44 -14.83
CA LEU A 245 -2.52 -13.70 -15.68
C LEU A 245 -1.10 -14.27 -15.53
N PHE A 246 -0.66 -14.58 -14.31
CA PHE A 246 0.65 -15.20 -14.11
C PHE A 246 0.71 -16.62 -14.69
N GLU A 247 -0.37 -17.40 -14.58
CA GLU A 247 -0.46 -18.73 -15.19
C GLU A 247 -0.43 -18.66 -16.72
N GLU A 248 -1.17 -17.73 -17.33
CA GLU A 248 -1.11 -17.49 -18.77
C GLU A 248 0.30 -17.13 -19.23
N LEU A 249 0.98 -16.22 -18.52
CA LEU A 249 2.37 -15.85 -18.86
C LEU A 249 3.35 -17.00 -18.68
N ARG A 250 3.14 -17.87 -17.70
CA ARG A 250 3.92 -19.10 -17.53
C ARG A 250 3.73 -20.01 -18.75
N ASP A 251 2.49 -20.24 -19.16
CA ASP A 251 2.15 -21.13 -20.28
C ASP A 251 2.60 -20.55 -21.65
N GLU A 252 2.75 -19.22 -21.74
CA GLU A 252 3.36 -18.50 -22.86
C GLU A 252 4.90 -18.49 -22.83
N ASN A 253 5.53 -19.17 -21.85
CA ASN A 253 6.99 -19.16 -21.63
C ASN A 253 7.59 -17.76 -21.49
N PHE A 254 6.82 -16.79 -20.98
CA PHE A 254 7.26 -15.39 -20.88
C PHE A 254 8.57 -15.20 -20.10
N HIS A 255 8.83 -16.07 -19.13
CA HIS A 255 10.05 -16.04 -18.32
C HIS A 255 11.33 -16.36 -19.12
N GLU A 256 11.22 -17.04 -20.26
CA GLU A 256 12.36 -17.36 -21.14
C GLU A 256 12.96 -16.10 -21.76
N GLU A 257 12.19 -15.01 -21.95
CA GLU A 257 12.68 -13.72 -22.44
C GLU A 257 13.83 -13.14 -21.59
N PHE A 258 13.95 -13.59 -20.33
CA PHE A 258 14.88 -13.05 -19.35
C PHE A 258 15.96 -14.05 -18.93
N HIS A 259 16.02 -15.24 -19.53
CA HIS A 259 16.95 -16.31 -19.13
C HIS A 259 18.40 -15.81 -19.05
N ASP A 260 18.89 -15.23 -20.15
CA ASP A 260 20.26 -14.74 -20.28
C ASP A 260 20.56 -13.64 -19.24
N ILE A 261 19.55 -12.86 -18.83
CA ILE A 261 19.73 -11.84 -17.79
C ILE A 261 20.08 -12.48 -16.44
N PHE A 262 19.48 -13.64 -16.13
CA PHE A 262 19.74 -14.35 -14.87
C PHE A 262 21.02 -15.17 -14.90
N TYR A 263 21.38 -15.73 -16.05
CA TYR A 263 22.37 -16.80 -16.16
C TYR A 263 23.63 -16.45 -16.96
N ASP A 264 23.55 -15.49 -17.89
CA ASP A 264 24.73 -15.07 -18.63
C ASP A 264 25.55 -14.09 -17.79
N SER A 265 26.80 -14.52 -17.55
CA SER A 265 27.82 -13.83 -16.78
C SER A 265 28.74 -13.05 -17.70
#